data_AF-A0A150SUU2-F1
#
_entry.id   AF-A0A150SUU2-F1
#
_cell.length_a   1.000
_cell.length_b   1.000
_cell.length_c   1.000
_cell.angle_alpha   90.00
_cell.angle_beta   90.00
_cell.angle_gamma   90.00
#
_symmetry.space_group_name_H-M   'P 1'
#
loop_
_entity.id
_entity.type
_entity.pdbx_description
1 polymer ?
#
loop_
_entity_poly.entity_id
_entity_poly.type
_entity_poly.pdbx_seq_one_letter_code
_entity_poly.pdbx_strand_id
1 'polypeptide(L)'
;MLCEKPMANTSAACVEMIDACKKANRKLMVAYRLQYEPHHREMIRLCRSKALGPIKTITAVNAQHQGDPNQWGCRTCASSRPSTPRRARGAR
;
A
#
# COMPACT_ATOMS: atom_id res chain seq x y z
N MET A 1 -5.53 0.94 -17.14
CA MET A 1 -4.22 0.58 -16.58
C MET A 1 -4.42 0.07 -15.16
N LEU A 2 -3.93 -1.14 -14.86
CA LEU A 2 -3.88 -1.69 -13.51
C LEU A 2 -2.44 -1.57 -13.02
N CYS A 3 -2.22 -0.89 -11.90
CA CYS A 3 -0.91 -0.71 -11.29
C CYS A 3 -0.86 -1.49 -9.97
N GLU A 4 0.22 -2.23 -9.75
CA GLU A 4 0.48 -2.88 -8.46
C GLU A 4 0.70 -1.84 -7.35
N LYS A 5 0.47 -2.26 -6.11
CA LYS A 5 0.80 -1.43 -4.93
C LYS A 5 2.29 -1.57 -4.59
N PRO A 6 2.97 -0.49 -4.13
CA PRO A 6 2.49 0.88 -4.03
C PRO A 6 2.42 1.56 -5.41
N MET A 7 1.47 2.49 -5.57
CA MET A 7 1.20 3.16 -6.84
C MET A 7 2.43 3.92 -7.39
N ALA A 8 3.14 4.66 -6.53
CA ALA A 8 4.40 5.33 -6.84
C ALA A 8 5.15 5.67 -5.54
N ASN A 9 6.37 6.19 -5.68
CA ASN A 9 7.23 6.57 -4.55
C ASN A 9 6.87 7.93 -3.93
N THR A 10 6.18 8.81 -4.66
CA THR A 10 5.78 10.14 -4.21
C THR A 10 4.33 10.43 -4.60
N SER A 11 3.66 11.30 -3.83
CA SER A 11 2.30 11.74 -4.15
C SER A 11 2.23 12.49 -5.49
N ALA A 12 3.26 13.28 -5.82
CA ALA A 12 3.36 13.99 -7.09
C ALA A 12 3.34 13.01 -8.28
N ALA A 13 4.14 11.94 -8.23
CA ALA A 13 4.15 10.91 -9.26
C ALA A 13 2.78 10.19 -9.38
N CYS A 14 2.07 9.97 -8.28
CA CYS A 14 0.71 9.43 -8.33
C CYS A 14 -0.26 10.36 -9.08
N VAL A 15 -0.16 11.68 -8.89
CA VAL A 15 -0.99 12.66 -9.59
C VAL A 15 -0.68 12.67 -11.09
N GLU A 16 0.60 12.62 -11.47
CA GLU A 16 1.01 12.53 -12.88
C GLU A 16 0.41 11.29 -13.57
N MET A 17 0.41 10.14 -12.91
CA MET A 17 -0.21 8.91 -13.41
C MET A 17 -1.73 9.06 -13.61
N ILE A 18 -2.41 9.72 -12.66
CA ILE A 18 -3.85 10.00 -12.74
C ILE A 18 -4.14 10.90 -13.94
N ASP A 19 -3.37 11.96 -14.12
CA ASP A 19 -3.58 12.93 -15.20
C ASP A 19 -3.27 12.33 -16.57
N ALA A 20 -2.22 11.50 -16.68
CA ALA A 20 -1.92 10.75 -17.89
C ALA A 20 -3.08 9.81 -18.28
N CYS A 21 -3.64 9.08 -17.33
CA CYS A 21 -4.79 8.20 -17.58
C CYS A 21 -6.06 8.98 -17.96
N LYS A 22 -6.31 10.12 -17.32
CA LYS A 22 -7.44 11.01 -17.66
C LYS A 22 -7.29 11.57 -19.07
N LYS A 23 -6.12 12.10 -19.43
CA LYS A 23 -5.81 12.62 -20.77
C LYS A 23 -6.00 11.54 -21.85
N ALA A 24 -5.61 10.30 -21.54
CA ALA A 24 -5.81 9.16 -22.43
C ALA A 24 -7.25 8.59 -22.43
N ASN A 25 -8.16 9.15 -21.62
CA ASN A 25 -9.51 8.63 -21.39
C ASN A 25 -9.51 7.12 -21.05
N ARG A 26 -8.66 6.72 -20.09
CA ARG A 26 -8.53 5.36 -19.60
C ARG A 26 -8.76 5.30 -18.10
N LYS A 27 -9.39 4.21 -17.65
CA LYS A 27 -9.53 3.90 -16.23
C LYS A 27 -8.17 3.53 -15.64
N LEU A 28 -7.87 4.09 -14.48
CA LEU A 28 -6.72 3.75 -13.65
C LEU A 28 -7.21 3.00 -12.41
N MET A 29 -6.60 1.86 -12.12
CA MET A 29 -6.88 1.05 -10.94
C MET A 29 -5.57 0.71 -10.23
N VAL A 30 -5.58 0.71 -8.90
CA VAL A 30 -4.48 0.21 -8.07
C VAL A 30 -4.91 -1.12 -7.46
N ALA A 31 -4.02 -2.11 -7.48
CA ALA A 31 -4.30 -3.51 -7.13
C ALA A 31 -4.47 -3.75 -5.61
N TYR A 32 -5.44 -3.10 -4.97
CA TYR A 32 -5.80 -3.35 -3.57
C TYR A 32 -6.71 -4.57 -3.42
N ARG A 33 -6.15 -5.78 -3.62
CA ARG A 33 -6.89 -7.06 -3.60
C ARG A 33 -7.80 -7.22 -2.37
N LEU A 34 -7.35 -6.79 -1.19
CA LEU A 34 -8.11 -6.96 0.06
C LEU A 34 -9.50 -6.32 0.00
N GLN A 35 -9.73 -5.28 -0.82
CA GLN A 35 -11.06 -4.68 -0.95
C GLN A 35 -12.10 -5.62 -1.59
N TYR A 36 -11.64 -6.66 -2.29
CA TYR A 36 -12.50 -7.61 -3.00
C TYR A 36 -12.66 -8.94 -2.25
N GLU A 37 -11.87 -9.18 -1.20
CA GLU A 37 -11.95 -10.39 -0.38
C GLU A 37 -13.26 -10.44 0.44
N PRO A 38 -13.96 -11.58 0.51
CA PRO A 38 -15.26 -11.68 1.20
C PRO A 38 -15.23 -11.19 2.64
N HIS A 39 -14.20 -11.56 3.42
CA HIS A 39 -14.07 -11.15 4.82
C HIS A 39 -13.91 -9.64 4.97
N HIS A 40 -13.12 -9.01 4.10
CA HIS A 40 -12.94 -7.56 4.13
C HIS A 40 -14.19 -6.81 3.67
N ARG A 41 -14.90 -7.35 2.68
CA ARG A 41 -16.21 -6.81 2.25
C ARG A 41 -17.23 -6.87 3.38
N GLU A 42 -17.25 -7.96 4.15
CA GLU A 42 -18.13 -8.08 5.30
C GLU A 42 -17.75 -7.13 6.44
N MET A 43 -16.46 -6.99 6.75
CA MET A 43 -16.00 -5.98 7.70
C MET A 43 -16.42 -4.56 7.28
N ILE A 44 -16.26 -4.21 6.00
CA ILE A 44 -16.71 -2.93 5.46
C ILE A 44 -18.22 -2.76 5.60
N ARG A 45 -19.01 -3.81 5.34
CA ARG A 45 -20.47 -3.80 5.51
C ARG A 45 -20.86 -3.50 6.96
N LEU A 46 -20.29 -4.22 7.92
CA LEU A 46 -20.54 -4.04 9.36
C LEU A 46 -20.16 -2.64 9.84
N CYS A 47 -19.03 -2.13 9.36
CA CYS A 47 -18.56 -0.77 9.63
C CYS A 47 -19.54 0.29 9.12
N ARG A 48 -19.98 0.16 7.86
CA ARG A 48 -20.90 1.11 7.22
C ARG A 48 -22.31 1.05 7.79
N SER A 49 -22.80 -0.14 8.15
CA SER A 49 -24.12 -0.32 8.75
C SER A 49 -24.16 0.07 10.23
N LYS A 50 -23.03 0.43 10.84
CA LYS A 50 -22.89 0.71 12.28
C LYS A 50 -23.44 -0.42 13.16
N ALA A 51 -23.33 -1.67 12.70
CA ALA A 51 -23.86 -2.83 13.43
C ALA A 51 -23.21 -3.02 14.81
N LEU A 52 -21.99 -2.50 14.99
CA LEU A 52 -21.22 -2.52 16.24
C LEU A 52 -21.19 -1.14 16.92
N GLY A 53 -22.06 -0.21 16.50
CA GLY A 53 -22.01 1.19 16.90
C GLY A 53 -20.93 2.01 16.16
N PRO A 54 -20.61 3.22 16.64
CA PRO A 54 -19.58 4.05 16.02
C PRO A 54 -18.19 3.44 16.24
N ILE A 55 -17.40 3.34 15.16
CA ILE A 55 -16.02 2.86 15.21
C ILE A 55 -15.18 3.86 16.00
N LYS A 56 -14.52 3.37 17.06
CA LYS A 56 -13.60 4.18 17.88
C LYS A 56 -12.13 3.93 17.53
N THR A 57 -11.77 2.67 17.30
CA THR A 57 -10.38 2.25 17.08
C THR A 57 -10.32 1.13 16.05
N ILE A 58 -9.28 1.12 15.23
CA ILE A 58 -8.95 0.03 14.31
C ILE A 58 -7.50 -0.39 14.58
N THR A 59 -7.29 -1.68 14.82
CA THR A 59 -5.96 -2.28 14.94
C THR A 59 -5.76 -3.29 13.82
N ALA A 60 -4.73 -3.10 12.99
CA ALA A 60 -4.42 -3.96 11.87
C ALA A 60 -2.91 -4.24 11.82
N VAL A 61 -2.54 -5.48 11.51
CA VAL A 61 -1.14 -5.93 11.44
C VAL A 61 -0.90 -6.61 10.10
N ASN A 62 0.15 -6.19 9.41
CA ASN A 62 0.65 -6.85 8.21
C ASN A 62 2.18 -6.93 8.30
N ALA A 63 2.71 -8.15 8.44
CA ALA A 63 4.13 -8.39 8.63
C ALA A 63 4.59 -9.58 7.77
N GLN A 64 5.82 -9.48 7.28
CA GLN A 64 6.47 -10.53 6.50
C GLN A 64 7.92 -10.66 6.97
N HIS A 65 8.42 -11.88 7.06
CA HIS A 65 9.84 -12.11 7.31
C HIS A 65 10.62 -11.86 6.03
N GLN A 66 11.39 -10.77 5.99
CA GLN A 66 12.24 -10.44 4.86
C GLN A 66 13.56 -11.21 4.97
N GLY A 67 13.84 -12.07 3.98
CA GLY A 67 15.04 -12.91 3.95
C GLY A 67 16.28 -12.17 3.46
N ASP A 68 16.47 -12.08 2.14
CA ASP A 68 17.68 -11.50 1.55
C ASP A 68 17.75 -9.97 1.76
N PRO A 69 18.78 -9.46 2.46
CA PRO A 69 18.97 -8.03 2.65
C PRO A 69 19.26 -7.25 1.35
N ASN A 70 19.74 -7.95 0.30
CA ASN A 70 20.11 -7.35 -0.98
C ASN A 70 18.97 -7.35 -2.00
N GLN A 71 17.77 -7.85 -1.66
CA GLN A 71 16.64 -7.76 -2.57
C GLN A 71 16.24 -6.31 -2.88
N TRP A 72 15.65 -6.08 -4.06
CA TRP A 72 15.29 -4.73 -4.52
C TRP A 72 14.41 -3.96 -3.52
N GLY A 73 13.48 -4.64 -2.84
CA GLY A 73 12.59 -4.03 -1.83
C GLY A 73 13.31 -3.57 -0.55
N CYS A 74 14.50 -4.08 -0.28
CA CYS A 74 15.34 -3.65 0.86
C CYS A 74 16.34 -2.54 0.47
N ARG A 75 16.51 -2.25 -0.83
CA ARG A 75 17.37 -1.17 -1.32
C ARG A 75 16.62 0.16 -1.30
N THR A 76 17.17 1.16 -0.61
CA THR A 76 16.56 2.47 -0.36
C THR A 76 16.18 3.26 -1.62
N CYS A 77 16.86 3.06 -2.74
CA CYS A 77 16.54 3.72 -4.01
C CYS A 77 15.40 3.01 -4.78
N ALA A 78 15.21 1.71 -4.56
CA ALA A 78 14.24 0.88 -5.27
C ALA A 78 12.96 0.65 -4.44
N SER A 79 13.01 0.84 -3.13
CA SER A 79 11.81 0.84 -2.27
C SER A 79 11.46 2.24 -1.78
N SER A 80 10.17 2.56 -1.83
CA SER A 80 9.59 3.61 -0.99
C SER A 80 9.94 3.30 0.47
N ARG A 81 10.75 4.17 1.10
CA ARG A 81 11.38 4.05 2.44
C ARG A 81 10.91 2.84 3.30
N PRO A 82 11.80 1.89 3.63
CA PRO A 82 11.44 0.80 4.55
C PRO A 82 11.06 1.32 5.94
N SER A 83 10.15 0.60 6.62
CA SER A 83 9.74 0.89 8.00
C SER A 83 10.85 0.63 9.02
N THR A 84 11.83 -0.22 8.70
CA THR A 84 12.98 -0.48 9.55
C THR A 84 14.09 0.54 9.25
N PRO A 85 14.50 1.38 10.21
CA PRO A 85 15.69 2.18 10.04
C PRO A 85 16.87 1.23 9.85
N ARG A 86 17.56 1.35 8.71
CA ARG A 86 18.82 0.64 8.46
C ARG A 86 19.82 1.21 9.46
N ARG A 87 19.94 0.60 10.64
CA ARG A 87 20.99 0.93 11.60
C ARG A 87 22.28 0.74 10.83
N ALA A 88 23.00 1.83 10.55
CA ALA A 88 24.33 1.75 9.99
C ALA A 88 25.17 0.95 10.99
N ARG A 89 25.33 -0.36 10.75
CA ARG A 89 26.39 -1.10 11.42
C ARG A 89 27.66 -0.50 10.85
N GLY A 90 28.34 0.26 11.70
CA GLY A 90 29.64 0.84 11.37
C GLY A 90 30.55 -0.24 10.83
N ALA A 91 31.32 0.11 9.81
CA ALA A 91 32.55 -0.58 9.52
C ALA A 91 33.48 -0.37 10.74
N ARG A 92 33.53 -1.39 11.61
CA ARG A 92 34.67 -1.87 12.40
C ARG A 92 34.18 -2.95 13.36
#